data_AF-A0A3A8H1Z6-F1
#
_entry.id   AF-A0A3A8H1Z6-F1
#
_cell.length_a   1.000
_cell.length_b   1.000
_cell.length_c   1.000
_cell.angle_alpha   90.00
_cell.angle_beta   90.00
_cell.angle_gamma   90.00
#
_symmetry.space_group_name_H-M   'P 1'
#
loop_
_entity.id
_entity.type
_entity.pdbx_description
1 polymer ?
#
loop_
_entity_poly.entity_id
_entity_poly.type
_entity_poly.pdbx_seq_one_letter_code
_entity_poly.pdbx_strand_id
1 'polypeptide(L)'
;MSSAVSHSLLVSRPTRLSRFLVVSVVGHVAVVAAALFYAGFTSAPKVNLDQKPINASLVRLGKPRDPKLLPRKEVAQPPPKEVVAKPTPT
;
A
#
# COMPACT_ATOMS: atom_id res chain seq x y z
N MET A 1 -32.16 -4.43 -59.27
CA MET A 1 -31.21 -5.28 -58.52
C MET A 1 -31.90 -5.76 -57.26
N SER A 2 -31.98 -7.07 -57.02
CA SER A 2 -32.88 -7.65 -56.01
C SER A 2 -32.30 -7.52 -54.59
N SER A 3 -33.11 -7.00 -53.66
CA SER A 3 -32.73 -6.71 -52.26
C SER A 3 -32.18 -7.93 -51.50
N ALA A 4 -32.57 -9.14 -51.89
CA ALA A 4 -32.13 -10.40 -51.26
C ALA A 4 -30.62 -10.65 -51.41
N VAL A 5 -29.99 -10.24 -52.52
CA VAL A 5 -28.53 -10.33 -52.72
C VAL A 5 -27.80 -9.38 -51.77
N SER A 6 -28.49 -8.33 -51.31
CA SER A 6 -27.94 -7.29 -50.45
C SER A 6 -27.94 -7.65 -48.94
N HIS A 7 -28.42 -8.83 -48.55
CA HIS A 7 -28.35 -9.31 -47.16
C HIS A 7 -27.63 -10.67 -47.04
N SER A 8 -27.07 -11.17 -48.15
CA SER A 8 -26.34 -12.44 -48.15
C SER A 8 -25.01 -12.34 -47.40
N LEU A 9 -24.79 -13.22 -46.42
CA LEU A 9 -23.52 -13.40 -45.72
C LEU A 9 -22.41 -13.97 -46.62
N LEU A 10 -22.77 -14.53 -47.78
CA LEU A 10 -21.83 -15.08 -48.77
C LEU A 10 -21.23 -14.01 -49.69
N VAL A 11 -21.73 -12.77 -49.62
CA VAL A 11 -21.22 -11.64 -50.41
C VAL A 11 -20.28 -10.82 -49.53
N SER A 12 -18.97 -10.92 -49.81
CA SER A 12 -17.97 -10.07 -49.17
C SER A 12 -18.23 -8.60 -49.51
N ARG A 13 -18.36 -7.76 -48.48
CA ARG A 13 -18.59 -6.33 -48.62
C ARG A 13 -17.38 -5.55 -48.13
N PRO A 14 -17.02 -4.45 -48.81
CA PRO A 14 -16.06 -3.51 -48.27
C PRO A 14 -16.66 -2.84 -47.03
N THR A 15 -16.27 -3.28 -45.84
CA THR A 15 -16.68 -2.67 -44.57
C THR A 15 -15.61 -1.68 -44.11
N ARG A 16 -16.02 -0.63 -43.38
CA ARG A 16 -15.07 0.33 -42.76
C ARG A 16 -14.42 -0.22 -41.49
N LEU A 17 -14.60 -1.52 -41.20
CA LEU A 17 -14.15 -2.18 -39.98
C LEU A 17 -12.63 -2.08 -39.82
N SER A 18 -11.87 -2.22 -40.91
CA SER A 18 -10.41 -2.05 -40.89
C SER A 18 -9.98 -0.65 -40.43
N ARG A 19 -10.63 0.40 -40.94
CA ARG A 19 -10.35 1.78 -40.52
C ARG A 19 -10.71 2.00 -39.05
N PHE A 20 -11.84 1.45 -38.61
CA PHE A 20 -12.23 1.51 -37.20
C PHE A 20 -11.21 0.82 -36.29
N LEU A 21 -10.77 -0.38 -36.66
CA LEU A 21 -9.75 -1.12 -35.90
C LEU A 21 -8.43 -0.34 -35.83
N VAL A 22 -7.97 0.22 -36.96
CA VAL A 22 -6.74 1.03 -36.99
C VAL A 22 -6.87 2.25 -36.07
N VAL A 23 -7.97 3.00 -36.17
CA VAL A 23 -8.19 4.17 -35.31
C VAL A 23 -8.27 3.77 -33.84
N SER A 24 -8.93 2.64 -33.52
CA SER A 24 -9.03 2.12 -32.16
C SER A 24 -7.66 1.77 -31.59
N VAL A 25 -6.85 1.00 -32.32
CA VAL A 25 -5.50 0.60 -31.89
C VAL A 25 -4.61 1.83 -31.70
N VAL A 26 -4.61 2.74 -32.68
CA VAL A 26 -3.84 4.00 -32.60
C VAL A 26 -4.29 4.84 -31.40
N GLY A 27 -5.59 4.93 -31.14
CA GLY A 27 -6.13 5.64 -29.99
C GLY A 27 -5.64 5.06 -28.66
N HIS A 28 -5.64 3.74 -28.51
CA HIS A 28 -5.12 3.10 -27.29
C HIS A 28 -3.62 3.35 -27.11
N VAL A 29 -2.84 3.22 -28.18
CA VAL A 29 -1.39 3.50 -28.14
C VAL A 29 -1.14 4.95 -27.74
N ALA A 30 -1.91 5.89 -28.29
CA ALA A 30 -1.79 7.31 -27.97
C ALA A 30 -2.10 7.60 -26.48
N VAL A 31 -3.14 6.97 -25.93
CA VAL A 31 -3.50 7.10 -24.50
C VAL A 31 -2.39 6.56 -23.60
N VAL A 32 -1.85 5.38 -23.91
CA VAL A 32 -0.75 4.78 -23.13
C VAL A 32 0.50 5.67 -23.20
N ALA A 33 0.85 6.16 -24.39
CA ALA A 33 1.98 7.05 -24.56
C ALA A 33 1.80 8.34 -23.74
N ALA A 34 0.63 8.98 -23.81
CA ALA A 34 0.33 10.18 -23.04
C ALA A 34 0.45 9.94 -21.52
N ALA A 35 -0.01 8.79 -21.02
CA ALA A 35 0.13 8.43 -19.61
C ALA A 35 1.60 8.26 -19.19
N LEU A 36 2.42 7.63 -20.02
CA LEU A 36 3.86 7.47 -19.76
C LEU A 36 4.59 8.81 -19.77
N PHE A 37 4.29 9.68 -20.74
CA PHE A 37 4.84 11.04 -20.78
C PHE A 37 4.45 11.82 -19.52
N TYR A 38 3.16 11.82 -19.17
CA TYR A 38 2.67 12.49 -17.97
C TYR A 38 3.39 11.99 -16.73
N ALA A 39 3.45 10.66 -16.54
CA ALA A 39 4.15 10.06 -15.41
C ALA A 39 5.63 10.45 -15.35
N GLY A 40 6.33 10.50 -16.50
CA GLY A 40 7.72 10.96 -16.59
C GLY A 40 7.91 12.41 -16.17
N PHE A 41 7.01 13.31 -16.59
CA PHE A 41 7.08 14.73 -16.21
C PHE A 41 6.63 15.01 -14.77
N THR A 42 5.70 14.21 -14.24
CA THR A 42 5.16 14.38 -12.88
C THR A 42 5.75 13.42 -11.87
N SER A 43 6.85 12.72 -12.21
CA SER A 43 7.50 11.77 -11.30
C SER A 43 7.95 12.49 -10.03
N ALA A 44 7.44 12.05 -8.89
CA ALA A 44 7.90 12.53 -7.59
C ALA A 44 9.42 12.29 -7.44
N PRO A 45 10.14 13.15 -6.68
CA PRO A 45 11.58 13.00 -6.48
C PRO A 45 11.89 11.59 -5.97
N LYS A 46 12.89 10.97 -6.59
CA LYS A 46 13.31 9.59 -6.30
C LYS A 46 13.69 9.50 -4.81
N VAL A 47 12.86 8.82 -4.02
CA VAL A 47 13.13 8.61 -2.59
C VAL A 47 14.33 7.68 -2.47
N ASN A 48 15.40 8.15 -1.82
CA ASN A 48 16.57 7.32 -1.57
C ASN A 48 16.25 6.33 -0.44
N LEU A 49 16.10 5.05 -0.79
CA LEU A 49 15.77 3.98 0.16
C LEU A 49 16.97 3.57 1.03
N ASP A 50 18.19 3.93 0.62
CA ASP A 50 19.41 3.70 1.39
C ASP A 50 19.69 4.83 2.38
N GLN A 51 18.78 5.81 2.48
CA GLN A 51 18.92 6.90 3.42
C GLN A 51 18.79 6.37 4.86
N LYS A 52 19.90 6.47 5.60
CA LYS A 52 19.96 6.04 7.00
C LYS A 52 18.86 6.75 7.80
N PRO A 53 17.97 6.01 8.50
CA PRO A 53 16.92 6.61 9.31
C PRO A 53 17.49 7.55 10.37
N ILE A 54 16.82 8.68 10.59
CA ILE A 54 17.18 9.62 11.65
C ILE A 54 16.79 8.99 12.98
N ASN A 55 17.76 8.42 13.68
CA ASN A 55 17.59 7.91 15.04
C ASN A 55 17.62 9.08 16.03
N ALA A 56 16.44 9.63 16.36
CA ALA A 56 16.31 10.57 17.46
C ALA A 56 16.26 9.80 18.79
N SER A 57 17.42 9.57 19.38
CA SER A 57 17.49 9.11 20.77
C SER A 57 17.30 10.29 21.70
N LEU A 58 16.40 10.17 22.68
CA LEU A 58 16.32 11.11 23.80
C LEU A 58 17.57 10.92 24.67
N VAL A 59 18.67 11.55 24.25
CA VAL A 59 19.88 11.63 25.06
C VAL A 59 19.53 12.46 26.28
N ARG A 60 19.66 11.85 27.45
CA ARG A 60 19.41 12.49 28.73
C ARG A 60 20.55 13.49 29.00
N LEU A 61 20.41 14.69 28.43
CA LEU A 61 21.34 15.81 28.61
C LEU A 61 21.11 16.41 30.01
N GLY A 62 21.62 15.75 31.05
CA GLY A 62 21.49 16.22 32.42
C GLY A 62 22.18 15.31 33.43
N LYS A 63 22.54 15.85 34.59
CA LYS A 63 23.07 15.06 35.70
C LYS A 63 22.05 13.99 36.11
N PRO A 64 22.47 12.75 36.44
CA PRO A 64 21.59 11.76 37.04
C PRO A 64 20.82 12.39 38.21
N ARG A 65 19.48 12.30 38.19
CA ARG A 65 18.62 12.85 39.26
C ARG A 65 18.95 12.11 40.56
N ASP A 66 19.20 12.87 41.62
CA ASP A 66 19.51 12.32 42.95
C ASP A 66 18.43 11.30 43.36
N PRO A 67 18.81 10.06 43.74
CA PRO A 67 17.87 9.02 44.15
C PRO A 67 16.99 9.42 45.35
N LYS A 68 17.40 10.42 46.15
CA LYS A 68 16.58 10.97 47.25
C LYS A 68 15.43 11.87 46.77
N LEU A 69 15.50 12.35 45.53
CA LEU A 69 14.46 13.17 44.89
C LEU A 69 13.43 12.36 44.09
N LEU A 70 13.64 11.04 44.00
CA LEU A 70 12.63 10.14 43.47
C LEU A 70 11.67 9.79 44.62
N PRO A 71 10.35 9.90 44.40
CA PRO A 71 9.39 9.30 45.32
C PRO A 71 9.80 7.86 45.58
N ARG A 72 9.95 7.49 46.86
CA ARG A 72 10.26 6.11 47.23
C ARG A 72 9.16 5.25 46.64
N LYS A 73 9.51 4.29 45.76
CA LYS A 73 8.55 3.28 45.32
C LYS A 73 8.00 2.64 46.58
N GLU A 74 6.68 2.67 46.74
CA GLU A 74 6.02 1.97 47.84
C GLU A 74 6.48 0.52 47.81
N VAL A 75 6.99 0.05 48.95
CA VAL A 75 7.45 -1.33 49.08
C VAL A 75 6.22 -2.20 48.84
N ALA A 76 6.26 -3.03 47.80
CA ALA A 76 5.18 -3.96 47.52
C ALA A 76 4.87 -4.77 48.78
N GLN A 77 3.59 -4.80 49.16
CA GLN A 77 3.11 -5.50 50.33
C GLN A 77 3.57 -6.97 50.27
N PRO A 78 4.02 -7.57 51.39
CA PRO A 78 4.55 -8.92 51.37
C PRO A 78 3.53 -9.91 50.77
N PRO A 79 3.97 -10.88 49.95
CA PRO A 79 3.08 -11.75 49.22
C PRO A 79 2.19 -12.57 50.18
N PRO A 80 0.89 -12.74 49.87
CA PRO A 80 -0.03 -13.51 50.71
C PRO A 80 0.47 -14.95 50.91
N LYS A 81 0.36 -15.47 52.13
CA LYS A 81 0.69 -16.87 52.44
C LYS A 81 -0.29 -17.80 51.74
N GLU A 82 0.22 -18.71 50.91
CA GLU A 82 -0.57 -19.75 50.27
C GLU A 82 -1.08 -20.74 51.32
N VAL A 83 -2.40 -20.83 51.45
CA VAL A 83 -3.07 -21.86 52.25
C VAL A 83 -3.46 -22.97 51.30
N VAL A 84 -2.73 -24.09 51.35
CA VAL A 84 -3.03 -25.28 50.55
C VAL A 84 -4.29 -25.96 51.11
N ALA A 85 -5.41 -25.81 50.41
CA ALA A 85 -6.61 -26.59 50.70
C ALA A 85 -6.41 -28.04 50.25
N LYS A 86 -6.64 -28.99 51.16
CA LYS A 86 -6.59 -30.42 50.84
C LYS A 86 -7.81 -30.81 50.00
N PRO A 87 -7.66 -31.59 48.93
CA PRO A 87 -8.78 -32.02 48.10
C PRO A 87 -9.68 -32.98 48.90
N THR A 88 -10.97 -32.75 48.81
CA THR A 88 -12.02 -33.62 49.38
C THR A 88 -12.24 -34.79 48.42
N PRO A 89 -12.19 -36.05 48.87
CA PRO A 89 -12.39 -37.20 47.99
C PRO A 89 -13.88 -37.40 47.67
N THR A 90 -14.16 -37.74 46.42
CA THR A 90 -15.48 -38.18 45.92
C THR A 90 -15.71 -39.65 46.23
#